data_AF-A0A2G9XHI7-F1
#
_entry.id   AF-A0A2G9XHI7-F1
#
_cell.length_a   1.000
_cell.length_b   1.000
_cell.length_c   1.000
_cell.angle_alpha   90.00
_cell.angle_beta   90.00
_cell.angle_gamma   90.00
#
_symmetry.space_group_name_H-M   'P 1'
#
loop_
_entity.id
_entity.type
_entity.pdbx_description
1 polymer ?
#
loop_
_entity_poly.entity_id
_entity_poly.type
_entity_poly.pdbx_seq_one_letter_code
_entity_poly.pdbx_strand_id
1 'polypeptide(L)'
;MVKSELTPREIVERLDKHIVGQDDAKRAVAIALRNRWRRQNVAKELAEEISPKNIIMIGPTGVGKTEIARRLAKLDNSPFLKIEASKFTEVGYVGR
;
A
#
# COMPACT_ATOMS: atom_id res chain seq x y z
N MET A 1 13.14 0.94 16.69
CA MET A 1 12.33 0.94 15.45
C MET A 1 12.49 -0.41 14.79
N VAL A 2 11.47 -1.27 14.84
CA VAL A 2 11.53 -2.56 14.14
C VAL A 2 11.30 -2.26 12.65
N LYS A 3 12.38 -2.18 11.86
CA LYS A 3 12.27 -2.29 10.40
C LYS A 3 11.67 -3.66 10.14
N SER A 4 10.37 -3.73 9.87
CA SER A 4 9.68 -5.00 9.84
C SER A 4 10.14 -5.78 8.60
N GLU A 5 11.00 -6.77 8.81
CA GLU A 5 11.55 -7.68 7.79
C GLU A 5 10.49 -8.65 7.25
N LEU A 6 9.22 -8.26 7.28
CA LEU A 6 8.10 -9.13 6.97
C LEU A 6 8.24 -9.66 5.55
N THR A 7 8.10 -10.96 5.45
CA THR A 7 7.96 -11.65 4.18
C THR A 7 6.56 -11.36 3.61
N PRO A 8 6.38 -11.46 2.28
CA PRO A 8 5.06 -11.29 1.67
C PRO A 8 3.99 -12.21 2.28
N ARG A 9 4.36 -13.44 2.71
CA ARG A 9 3.44 -14.38 3.36
C ARG A 9 2.95 -13.85 4.72
N GLU A 10 3.86 -13.40 5.58
CA GLU A 10 3.49 -12.84 6.89
C GLU A 10 2.63 -11.57 6.75
N ILE A 11 2.87 -10.75 5.72
CA ILE A 11 2.02 -9.58 5.46
C ILE A 11 0.60 -10.03 5.11
N VAL A 12 0.45 -11.02 4.21
CA VAL A 12 -0.86 -11.57 3.85
C VAL A 12 -1.57 -12.15 5.07
N GLU A 13 -0.90 -12.98 5.87
CA GLU A 13 -1.48 -13.56 7.09
C GLU A 13 -1.95 -12.50 8.10
N ARG A 14 -1.23 -11.38 8.21
CA ARG A 14 -1.67 -10.26 9.06
C ARG A 14 -2.87 -9.52 8.47
N LEU A 15 -2.95 -9.40 7.15
CA LEU A 15 -4.11 -8.82 6.47
C LEU A 15 -5.34 -9.74 6.57
N ASP A 16 -5.16 -11.06 6.58
CA ASP A 16 -6.23 -12.05 6.73
C ASP A 16 -6.99 -11.91 8.04
N LYS A 17 -6.35 -11.42 9.10
CA LYS A 17 -6.99 -11.13 10.40
C LYS A 17 -8.03 -10.00 10.35
N HIS A 18 -8.05 -9.22 9.27
CA HIS A 18 -8.89 -8.03 9.14
C HIS A 18 -9.71 -7.98 7.85
N ILE A 19 -9.26 -8.64 6.80
CA ILE A 19 -9.88 -8.63 5.48
C ILE A 19 -10.16 -10.07 5.09
N VAL A 20 -11.41 -10.40 4.79
CA VAL A 20 -11.80 -11.75 4.32
C VAL A 20 -11.69 -11.80 2.79
N GLY A 21 -11.08 -12.85 2.24
CA GLY A 21 -10.85 -13.01 0.80
C GLY A 21 -9.90 -11.97 0.20
N GLN A 22 -10.09 -11.59 -1.07
CA GLN A 22 -9.25 -10.61 -1.78
C GLN A 22 -7.76 -11.00 -1.89
N ASP A 23 -7.48 -12.29 -2.08
CA ASP A 23 -6.13 -12.87 -1.99
C ASP A 23 -5.13 -12.21 -2.95
N ASP A 24 -5.56 -11.90 -4.17
CA ASP A 24 -4.71 -11.22 -5.17
C ASP A 24 -4.37 -9.79 -4.76
N ALA A 25 -5.34 -9.06 -4.19
CA ALA A 25 -5.09 -7.70 -3.71
C ALA A 25 -4.13 -7.71 -2.51
N LYS A 26 -4.30 -8.66 -1.57
CA LYS A 26 -3.38 -8.84 -0.43
C LYS A 26 -1.98 -9.19 -0.89
N ARG A 27 -1.84 -10.11 -1.86
CA ARG A 27 -0.56 -10.50 -2.44
C ARG A 27 0.12 -9.32 -3.13
N ALA A 28 -0.63 -8.55 -3.93
CA ALA A 28 -0.10 -7.38 -4.64
C ALA A 28 0.47 -6.34 -3.67
N VAL A 29 -0.27 -5.99 -2.61
CA VAL A 29 0.22 -5.02 -1.61
C VAL A 29 1.39 -5.56 -0.80
N ALA A 30 1.41 -6.84 -0.48
CA ALA A 30 2.52 -7.48 0.25
C ALA A 30 3.82 -7.45 -0.56
N ILE A 31 3.74 -7.71 -1.87
CA ILE A 31 4.88 -7.61 -2.79
C ILE A 31 5.37 -6.16 -2.90
N ALA A 32 4.47 -5.19 -3.04
CA ALA A 32 4.85 -3.78 -3.11
C ALA A 32 5.57 -3.32 -1.84
N LEU A 33 5.07 -3.71 -0.66
CA LEU A 33 5.72 -3.41 0.61
C LEU A 33 7.09 -4.09 0.73
N ARG A 34 7.21 -5.37 0.34
CA ARG A 34 8.51 -6.06 0.33
C ARG A 34 9.51 -5.43 -0.63
N ASN A 35 9.05 -4.95 -1.79
CA ASN A 35 9.90 -4.26 -2.74
C ASN A 35 10.43 -2.93 -2.18
N ARG A 36 9.64 -2.21 -1.38
CA ARG A 36 10.10 -1.03 -0.64
C ARG A 36 11.24 -1.38 0.32
N TRP A 37 11.12 -2.47 1.08
CA TRP A 37 12.20 -2.95 1.95
C TRP A 37 13.44 -3.35 1.12
N ARG A 38 13.27 -4.10 0.03
CA ARG A 38 14.40 -4.48 -0.86
C ARG A 38 15.14 -3.26 -1.39
N ARG A 39 14.41 -2.23 -1.84
CA ARG A 39 14.99 -0.96 -2.31
C ARG A 39 15.85 -0.27 -1.25
N GLN A 40 15.50 -0.38 0.04
CA GLN A 40 16.29 0.18 1.13
C GLN A 40 17.55 -0.62 1.47
N ASN A 41 17.70 -1.83 0.92
CA ASN A 41 18.79 -2.75 1.21
C ASN A 41 19.69 -3.02 -0.01
N VAL A 42 19.62 -2.19 -1.05
CA VAL A 42 20.56 -2.21 -2.18
C VAL A 42 21.48 -0.99 -2.14
N ALA A 43 22.52 -0.99 -2.97
CA ALA A 43 23.40 0.18 -3.13
C ALA A 43 22.59 1.44 -3.49
N LYS A 44 23.01 2.60 -2.99
CA LYS A 44 22.27 3.85 -3.12
C LYS A 44 21.97 4.22 -4.57
N GLU A 45 22.95 4.08 -5.46
CA GLU A 45 22.83 4.35 -6.90
C GLU A 45 21.70 3.52 -7.52
N LEU A 46 21.67 2.21 -7.23
CA LEU A 46 20.60 1.33 -7.70
C LEU A 46 19.25 1.64 -7.04
N ALA A 47 19.24 2.05 -5.76
CA ALA A 47 18.01 2.41 -5.05
C ALA A 47 17.32 3.64 -5.66
N GLU A 48 18.07 4.57 -6.25
CA GLU A 48 17.54 5.76 -6.91
C GLU A 48 16.82 5.39 -8.23
N GLU A 49 17.30 4.37 -8.95
CA GLU A 49 16.68 3.88 -10.18
C GLU A 49 15.40 3.05 -9.96
N ILE A 50 15.24 2.46 -8.77
CA ILE A 50 14.08 1.62 -8.45
C ILE A 50 12.86 2.47 -8.08
N SER A 51 11.92 2.59 -9.01
CA SER A 51 10.62 3.26 -8.77
C SER A 51 9.68 2.42 -7.88
N PRO A 52 8.88 3.06 -7.00
CA PRO A 52 7.83 2.38 -6.24
C PRO A 52 6.83 1.64 -7.15
N LYS A 53 6.36 0.47 -6.71
CA LYS A 53 5.32 -0.29 -7.41
C LYS A 53 3.95 0.16 -6.93
N ASN A 54 3.43 1.23 -7.55
CA ASN A 54 2.08 1.74 -7.28
C ASN A 54 1.01 0.71 -7.71
N ILE A 55 -0.14 0.75 -7.03
CA ILE A 55 -1.21 -0.25 -7.20
C ILE A 55 -2.51 0.45 -7.54
N ILE A 56 -3.21 -0.06 -8.57
CA ILE A 56 -4.57 0.31 -8.89
C ILE A 56 -5.48 -0.85 -8.46
N MET A 57 -6.40 -0.60 -7.52
CA MET A 57 -7.36 -1.60 -7.07
C MET A 57 -8.69 -1.41 -7.80
N ILE A 58 -9.13 -2.43 -8.54
CA ILE A 58 -10.37 -2.42 -9.30
C ILE A 58 -11.39 -3.35 -8.62
N GLY A 59 -12.61 -2.86 -8.39
CA GLY A 59 -13.69 -3.65 -7.80
C GLY A 59 -14.83 -2.78 -7.26
N PRO A 60 -15.98 -3.37 -6.89
CA PRO A 60 -17.15 -2.63 -6.42
C PRO A 60 -16.91 -1.99 -5.04
N THR A 61 -17.80 -1.09 -4.61
CA THR A 61 -17.72 -0.47 -3.28
C THR A 61 -17.91 -1.51 -2.17
N GLY A 62 -17.38 -1.24 -0.97
CA GLY A 62 -17.56 -2.13 0.19
C GLY A 62 -16.67 -3.38 0.26
N VAL A 63 -15.97 -3.78 -0.81
CA VAL A 63 -15.17 -5.03 -0.83
C VAL A 63 -13.81 -4.98 -0.11
N GLY A 64 -13.49 -3.89 0.58
CA GLY A 64 -12.27 -3.79 1.40
C GLY A 64 -11.05 -3.13 0.75
N LYS A 65 -11.15 -2.54 -0.45
CA LYS A 65 -10.03 -1.83 -1.12
C LYS A 65 -9.30 -0.84 -0.19
N THR A 66 -10.07 0.06 0.43
CA THR A 66 -9.53 1.08 1.34
C THR A 66 -9.00 0.47 2.64
N GLU A 67 -9.62 -0.61 3.12
CA GLU A 67 -9.21 -1.27 4.37
C GLU A 67 -7.87 -1.99 4.19
N ILE A 68 -7.62 -2.62 3.03
CA ILE A 68 -6.32 -3.20 2.69
C ILE A 68 -5.22 -2.13 2.79
N ALA A 69 -5.41 -0.98 2.14
CA ALA A 69 -4.41 0.09 2.18
C ALA A 69 -4.20 0.67 3.59
N ARG A 70 -5.29 0.87 4.34
CA ARG A 70 -5.25 1.36 5.73
C ARG A 70 -4.52 0.39 6.66
N ARG A 71 -4.79 -0.92 6.54
CA ARG A 71 -4.14 -1.97 7.36
C ARG A 71 -2.67 -2.11 7.00
N LEU A 72 -2.33 -2.06 5.71
CA LEU A 72 -0.95 -2.10 5.26
C LEU A 72 -0.12 -0.96 5.87
N ALA A 73 -0.66 0.26 5.89
CA ALA A 73 0.02 1.40 6.50
C ALA A 73 0.23 1.23 8.02
N LYS A 74 -0.75 0.67 8.74
CA LYS A 74 -0.60 0.31 10.16
C LYS A 74 0.48 -0.75 10.39
N LEU A 75 0.58 -1.73 9.49
CA LEU A 75 1.58 -2.80 9.60
C LEU A 75 3.02 -2.30 9.45
N ASP A 76 3.26 -1.36 8.54
CA ASP A 76 4.57 -0.75 8.31
C ASP A 76 4.80 0.53 9.12
N ASN A 77 3.89 0.87 10.04
CA ASN A 77 3.87 2.13 10.79
C ASN A 77 4.09 3.37 9.89
N SER A 78 3.50 3.34 8.70
CA SER A 78 3.61 4.39 7.70
C SER A 78 2.46 5.40 7.82
N PRO A 79 2.70 6.69 7.54
CA PRO A 79 1.63 7.67 7.41
C PRO A 79 0.61 7.24 6.36
N PHE A 80 -0.69 7.42 6.64
CA PHE A 80 -1.78 7.06 5.74
C PHE A 80 -2.71 8.24 5.49
N LEU A 81 -2.94 8.57 4.22
CA LEU A 81 -3.85 9.63 3.80
C LEU A 81 -4.82 9.08 2.74
N LYS A 82 -6.12 9.28 2.97
CA LYS A 82 -7.16 8.98 1.99
C LYS A 82 -7.63 10.29 1.37
N ILE A 83 -7.53 10.40 0.05
CA ILE A 83 -8.08 11.52 -0.72
C ILE A 83 -9.07 10.97 -1.76
N GLU A 84 -10.10 11.74 -2.05
CA GLU A 84 -11.05 11.47 -3.14
C GLU A 84 -10.67 12.35 -4.33
N ALA A 85 -10.38 11.74 -5.48
CA ALA A 85 -9.91 12.46 -6.66
C ALA A 85 -10.93 13.46 -7.21
N SER A 86 -12.23 13.17 -7.07
CA SER A 86 -13.31 14.06 -7.52
C SER A 86 -13.31 15.43 -6.85
N LYS A 87 -12.73 15.55 -5.65
CA LYS A 87 -12.63 16.84 -4.93
C LYS A 87 -11.81 17.89 -5.68
N PHE A 88 -10.94 17.46 -6.61
CA PHE A 88 -10.10 18.35 -7.40
C PHE A 88 -10.73 18.76 -8.73
N THR A 89 -11.93 18.24 -9.04
CA THR A 89 -12.66 18.55 -10.28
C THR A 89 -13.97 19.29 -10.01
N GLU A 90 -14.31 19.56 -8.74
CA GLU A 90 -15.52 20.30 -8.37
C GLU A 90 -15.43 21.77 -8.78
N VAL A 91 -16.53 22.33 -9.31
CA VAL A 91 -16.63 23.72 -9.73
C VAL A 91 -16.35 24.62 -8.52
N GLY A 92 -15.36 25.50 -8.64
CA GLY A 92 -14.91 26.36 -7.54
C GLY A 92 -13.70 25.83 -6.76
N TYR A 93 -13.07 24.73 -7.19
CA TYR A 93 -11.72 24.38 -6.72
C TYR A 93 -10.71 25.45 -7.16
N VAL A 94 -10.39 26.37 -6.25
CA VAL A 94 -9.30 27.34 -6.37
C VAL A 94 -8.12 26.73 -5.60
N GLY A 95 -7.31 25.91 -6.27
CA GLY A 95 -6.27 25.12 -5.60
C GLY A 95 -5.29 25.96 -4.75
N ARG A 96 -4.70 25.32 -3.73
CA ARG A 96 -3.48 25.76 -3.06
C ARG A 96 -2.42 24.69 -3.26
#